data_AF-A0A553ZSZ2-F1
#
_entry.id   AF-A0A553ZSZ2-F1
#
_cell.length_a   1.000
_cell.length_b   1.000
_cell.length_c   1.000
_cell.angle_alpha   90.00
_cell.angle_beta   90.00
_cell.angle_gamma   90.00
#
_symmetry.space_group_name_H-M   'P 1'
#
loop_
_entity.id
_entity.type
_entity.pdbx_description
1 polymer ?
#
loop_
_entity_poly.entity_id
_entity_poly.type
_entity_poly.pdbx_seq_one_letter_code
_entity_poly.pdbx_strand_id
1 'polypeptide(L)'
;LCDDDIAWQTAQIGDNQPWQVNDVSTAELNAKTLQRLPGDNWRVTSYSGLQQRGHGIAQDLMPRLDVDAAGVASVVEEPTLTPHQFPRGASPGTFLHSLFEDLDFTQPVDPNWVREKLELGGFESQWEPVLTEWITAV
;
A
#
# COMPACT_ATOMS: atom_id res chain seq x y z
N LEU A 1 -1.41 8.65 -43.14
CA LEU A 1 -1.06 7.24 -43.40
C LEU A 1 -1.89 6.46 -42.40
N CYS A 2 -3.07 5.99 -42.82
CA CYS A 2 -3.94 5.18 -41.98
C CYS A 2 -3.61 3.72 -42.30
N ASP A 3 -3.19 2.96 -41.29
CA ASP A 3 -2.78 1.57 -41.42
C ASP A 3 -3.94 0.68 -41.88
N ASP A 4 -3.70 -0.08 -42.95
CA ASP A 4 -4.55 -1.11 -43.54
C ASP A 4 -4.44 -2.47 -42.81
N ASP A 5 -4.13 -2.47 -41.51
CA ASP A 5 -3.80 -3.70 -40.76
C ASP A 5 -5.01 -4.44 -40.16
N ILE A 6 -6.23 -4.00 -40.44
CA ILE A 6 -7.46 -4.62 -39.92
C ILE A 6 -8.43 -4.94 -41.05
N ALA A 7 -8.47 -6.21 -41.46
CA ALA A 7 -9.48 -6.72 -42.40
C ALA A 7 -10.64 -7.40 -41.65
N TRP A 8 -11.87 -6.97 -41.94
CA TRP A 8 -13.08 -7.66 -41.49
C TRP A 8 -13.35 -8.86 -42.39
N GLN A 9 -13.43 -10.07 -41.83
CA GLN A 9 -13.95 -11.25 -42.51
C GLN A 9 -15.29 -11.67 -41.90
N THR A 10 -16.25 -11.96 -42.77
CA THR A 10 -17.49 -12.61 -42.37
C THR A 10 -17.19 -14.09 -42.11
N ALA A 11 -17.60 -14.59 -40.95
CA ALA A 11 -17.46 -16.01 -40.62
C ALA A 11 -18.12 -16.85 -41.72
N GLN A 12 -17.37 -17.81 -42.28
CA GLN A 12 -17.95 -18.82 -43.16
C GLN A 12 -19.08 -19.54 -42.40
N ILE A 13 -20.11 -19.99 -43.13
CA ILE A 13 -21.19 -20.81 -42.59
C ILE A 13 -20.55 -22.03 -41.91
N GLY A 14 -20.43 -21.96 -40.58
CA GLY A 14 -19.92 -23.05 -39.77
C GLY A 14 -20.88 -24.23 -39.87
N ASP A 15 -20.35 -25.43 -39.65
CA ASP A 15 -21.14 -26.65 -39.63
C ASP A 15 -22.43 -26.44 -38.84
N ASN A 16 -23.58 -26.60 -39.50
CA ASN A 16 -24.92 -26.52 -38.89
C ASN A 16 -25.21 -27.72 -37.96
N GLN A 17 -24.18 -28.47 -37.59
CA GLN A 17 -24.30 -29.55 -36.64
C GLN A 17 -24.20 -28.98 -35.22
N PRO A 18 -25.17 -29.27 -34.34
CA PRO A 18 -25.05 -28.93 -32.94
C PRO A 18 -23.75 -29.53 -32.40
N TRP A 19 -22.96 -28.72 -31.69
CA TRP A 19 -21.78 -29.22 -31.00
C TRP A 19 -22.18 -30.40 -30.09
N GLN A 20 -21.57 -31.56 -30.31
CA GLN A 20 -21.76 -32.73 -29.46
C GLN A 20 -20.59 -32.85 -28.49
N VAL A 21 -20.89 -33.08 -27.21
CA VAL A 21 -19.90 -33.43 -26.20
C VAL A 21 -19.29 -34.76 -26.62
N ASN A 22 -17.97 -34.79 -26.88
CA ASN A 22 -17.25 -36.05 -27.02
C ASN A 22 -17.51 -36.90 -25.77
N ASP A 23 -17.90 -38.18 -25.98
CA ASP A 23 -18.31 -39.13 -24.95
C ASP A 23 -17.60 -38.86 -23.62
N VAL A 24 -18.40 -38.54 -22.60
CA VAL A 24 -17.90 -38.26 -21.25
C VAL A 24 -17.24 -39.53 -20.77
N SER A 25 -15.91 -39.60 -20.88
CA SER A 25 -15.13 -40.73 -20.43
C SER A 25 -15.48 -40.95 -18.95
N THR A 26 -16.16 -42.05 -18.65
CA THR A 26 -16.53 -42.49 -17.30
C THR A 26 -15.33 -43.06 -16.56
N ALA A 27 -14.16 -42.47 -16.74
CA ALA A 27 -13.00 -42.81 -15.95
C ALA A 27 -13.30 -42.43 -14.49
N GLU A 28 -13.24 -43.40 -13.59
CA GLU A 28 -13.37 -43.15 -12.16
C GLU A 28 -12.23 -42.22 -11.70
N LEU A 29 -12.56 -40.94 -11.54
CA LEU A 29 -11.63 -39.92 -11.08
C LEU A 29 -11.41 -40.12 -9.58
N ASN A 30 -10.16 -40.31 -9.20
CA ASN A 30 -9.76 -40.35 -7.80
C ASN A 30 -8.83 -39.18 -7.50
N ALA A 31 -9.07 -38.50 -6.38
CA ALA A 31 -8.20 -37.43 -5.92
C ALA A 31 -6.85 -38.02 -5.46
N LYS A 32 -5.75 -37.38 -5.85
CA LYS A 32 -4.41 -37.80 -5.44
C LYS A 32 -4.23 -37.61 -3.93
N THR A 33 -3.91 -38.68 -3.21
CA THR A 33 -3.66 -38.60 -1.75
C THR A 33 -2.33 -37.90 -1.46
N LEU A 34 -2.38 -36.89 -0.61
CA LEU A 34 -1.19 -36.17 -0.15
C LEU A 34 -0.37 -37.08 0.78
N GLN A 35 0.84 -37.48 0.35
CA GLN A 35 1.72 -38.35 1.14
C GLN A 35 2.57 -37.61 2.17
N ARG A 36 2.61 -36.28 2.15
CA ARG A 36 3.34 -35.48 3.13
C ARG A 36 2.42 -35.09 4.29
N LEU A 37 2.94 -35.12 5.51
CA LEU A 37 2.32 -34.33 6.58
C LEU A 37 2.54 -32.85 6.27
N PRO A 38 1.50 -32.00 6.29
CA PRO A 38 1.69 -30.56 6.32
C PRO A 38 2.59 -30.23 7.52
N GLY A 39 3.70 -29.54 7.30
CA GLY A 39 4.50 -29.02 8.41
C GLY A 39 3.70 -27.93 9.14
N ASP A 40 3.72 -27.95 10.47
CA ASP A 40 3.15 -26.88 11.29
C ASP A 40 4.04 -25.64 11.19
N ASN A 41 3.75 -24.82 10.17
CA ASN A 41 4.37 -23.52 9.97
C ASN A 41 3.51 -22.39 10.56
N TRP A 42 2.87 -22.65 11.70
CA TRP A 42 2.17 -21.62 12.46
C TRP A 42 3.15 -20.50 12.79
N ARG A 43 2.82 -19.30 12.34
CA ARG A 43 3.57 -18.08 12.62
C ARG A 43 2.55 -16.98 12.89
N VAL A 44 2.87 -16.14 13.85
CA VAL A 44 2.13 -14.88 14.05
C VAL A 44 2.63 -13.92 12.97
N THR A 45 1.79 -13.58 12.01
CA THR A 45 2.11 -12.57 10.99
C THR A 45 1.36 -11.27 11.28
N SER A 46 2.06 -10.14 11.24
CA SER A 46 1.46 -8.81 11.16
C SER A 46 1.23 -8.43 9.68
N TYR A 47 0.41 -7.39 9.43
CA TYR A 47 0.20 -6.83 8.09
C TYR A 47 1.53 -6.43 7.43
N SER A 48 2.44 -5.86 8.20
CA SER A 48 3.79 -5.51 7.78
C SER A 48 4.65 -6.73 7.40
N GLY A 49 4.33 -7.93 7.88
CA GLY A 49 4.96 -9.20 7.48
C GLY A 49 4.52 -9.70 6.10
N LEU A 50 3.39 -9.20 5.56
CA LEU A 50 2.86 -9.60 4.26
C LEU A 50 3.52 -8.85 3.09
N GLN A 51 3.94 -7.60 3.30
CA GLN A 51 4.64 -6.77 2.30
C GLN A 51 6.12 -7.14 2.10
N GLN A 52 6.63 -8.09 2.89
CA GLN A 52 8.06 -8.35 3.04
C GLN A 52 8.60 -9.38 2.04
N ARG A 53 9.16 -8.90 0.93
CA ARG A 53 10.32 -9.56 0.29
C ARG A 53 11.55 -8.62 0.31
N GLY A 54 11.94 -8.10 1.49
CA GLY A 54 13.17 -7.30 1.58
C GLY A 54 13.55 -6.58 2.88
N HIS A 55 12.70 -6.49 3.92
CA HIS A 55 12.90 -5.55 5.05
C HIS A 55 12.81 -6.20 6.45
N GLY A 56 13.11 -7.50 6.57
CA GLY A 56 12.91 -8.23 7.84
C GLY A 56 13.73 -7.67 9.00
N ILE A 57 14.94 -7.17 8.71
CA ILE A 57 15.85 -6.60 9.71
C ILE A 57 15.36 -5.23 10.21
N ALA A 58 14.76 -4.41 9.33
CA ALA A 58 14.31 -3.07 9.70
C ALA A 58 13.14 -3.10 10.69
N GLN A 59 12.21 -4.07 10.56
CA GLN A 59 11.11 -4.23 11.51
C GLN A 59 11.55 -4.82 12.85
N ASP A 60 12.57 -5.68 12.86
CA ASP A 60 13.12 -6.22 14.12
C ASP A 60 13.82 -5.12 14.93
N LEU A 61 14.48 -4.17 14.25
CA LEU A 61 15.11 -3.01 14.87
C LEU A 61 14.10 -1.92 15.25
N MET A 62 13.06 -1.70 14.44
CA MET A 62 12.04 -0.68 14.65
C MET A 62 10.64 -1.21 14.31
N PRO A 63 9.93 -1.83 15.26
CA PRO A 63 8.62 -2.44 15.02
C PRO A 63 7.52 -1.46 14.57
N ARG A 64 7.67 -0.15 14.86
CA ARG A 64 6.71 0.92 14.52
C ARG A 64 7.13 1.77 13.31
N LEU A 65 8.13 1.31 12.57
CA LEU A 65 8.60 2.00 11.37
C LEU A 65 7.52 1.97 10.28
N ASP A 66 7.19 3.13 9.71
CA ASP A 66 6.23 3.22 8.61
C ASP A 66 6.87 2.73 7.30
N VAL A 67 6.81 1.41 7.08
CA VAL A 67 7.38 0.75 5.91
C VAL A 67 6.68 1.12 4.60
N ASP A 68 5.47 1.68 4.66
CA ASP A 68 4.66 2.04 3.51
C ASP A 68 5.06 3.39 2.90
N ALA A 69 5.70 4.25 3.69
CA ALA A 69 6.11 5.59 3.27
C ALA A 69 7.40 5.63 2.41
N ALA A 70 7.88 4.50 1.88
CA ALA A 70 9.10 4.44 1.08
C ALA A 70 8.99 5.23 -0.25
N GLY A 71 9.73 6.33 -0.38
CA GLY A 71 9.80 7.10 -1.63
C GLY A 71 10.70 8.33 -1.55
N VAL A 72 11.33 8.71 -2.66
CA VAL A 72 12.14 9.94 -2.80
C VAL A 72 11.22 11.08 -3.25
N ALA A 73 11.19 12.19 -2.51
CA ALA A 73 10.44 13.37 -2.93
C ALA A 73 11.17 14.09 -4.08
N SER A 74 10.48 14.29 -5.21
CA SER A 74 10.84 15.33 -6.18
C SER A 74 10.27 16.64 -5.67
N VAL A 75 11.13 17.59 -5.32
CA VAL A 75 10.70 18.92 -4.84
C VAL A 75 9.97 19.63 -5.98
N VAL A 76 8.65 19.70 -5.88
CA VAL A 76 7.88 20.70 -6.64
C VAL A 76 7.89 21.95 -5.78
N GLU A 77 8.63 22.95 -6.26
CA GLU A 77 8.82 24.23 -5.58
C GLU A 77 7.57 25.09 -5.80
N GLU A 78 6.52 24.79 -5.04
CA GLU A 78 5.38 25.71 -4.90
C GLU A 78 5.70 26.79 -3.85
N PRO A 79 5.25 28.04 -4.05
CA PRO A 79 5.60 29.17 -3.16
C PRO A 79 5.01 29.05 -1.75
N THR A 80 4.06 28.15 -1.53
CA THR A 80 3.38 27.90 -0.27
C THR A 80 3.56 26.45 0.14
N LEU A 81 3.96 26.22 1.39
CA LEU A 81 4.06 24.86 1.95
C LEU A 81 2.66 24.24 2.03
N THR A 82 2.53 23.05 1.49
CA THR A 82 1.32 22.22 1.53
C THR A 82 1.61 20.91 2.24
N PRO A 83 0.61 20.23 2.82
CA PRO A 83 0.81 18.93 3.47
C PRO A 83 1.49 17.88 2.57
N HIS A 84 1.29 17.96 1.24
CA HIS A 84 1.89 17.06 0.25
C HIS A 84 3.40 17.21 0.06
N GLN A 85 3.96 18.33 0.53
CA GLN A 85 5.40 18.62 0.53
C GLN A 85 6.08 18.22 1.84
N PHE A 86 5.32 17.75 2.85
CA PHE A 86 5.91 17.21 4.07
C PHE A 86 6.87 16.05 3.71
N PRO A 87 8.03 15.91 4.38
CA PRO A 87 9.00 14.88 4.04
C PRO A 87 8.36 13.49 3.90
N ARG A 88 8.74 12.75 2.86
CA ARG A 88 8.29 11.37 2.63
C ARG A 88 9.34 10.40 3.12
N GLY A 89 8.90 9.22 3.54
CA GLY A 89 9.77 8.21 4.11
C GLY A 89 9.22 7.63 5.39
N ALA A 90 9.81 6.53 5.81
CA ALA A 90 9.40 5.82 7.00
C ALA A 90 9.55 6.63 8.30
N SER A 91 10.58 7.47 8.41
CA SER A 91 10.78 8.33 9.58
C SER A 91 9.71 9.43 9.69
N PRO A 92 9.42 10.22 8.63
CA PRO A 92 8.28 11.14 8.63
C PRO A 92 6.92 10.46 8.82
N GLY A 93 6.72 9.28 8.23
CA GLY A 93 5.49 8.50 8.40
C GLY A 93 5.28 8.05 9.86
N THR A 94 6.32 7.50 10.50
CA THR A 94 6.29 7.14 11.92
C THR A 94 6.07 8.36 12.82
N PHE A 95 6.65 9.51 12.49
CA PHE A 95 6.40 10.76 13.20
C PHE A 95 4.92 11.14 13.15
N LEU A 96 4.33 11.20 11.94
CA LEU A 96 2.90 11.53 11.79
C LEU A 96 2.01 10.52 12.52
N HIS A 97 2.33 9.23 12.42
CA HIS A 97 1.59 8.20 13.14
C HIS A 97 1.62 8.41 14.67
N SER A 98 2.79 8.76 15.22
CA SER A 98 2.94 9.05 16.65
C SER A 98 2.23 10.35 17.05
N LEU A 99 2.28 11.37 16.19
CA LEU A 99 1.58 12.64 16.40
C LEU A 99 0.07 12.41 16.56
N PHE A 100 -0.54 11.61 15.67
CA PHE A 100 -1.97 11.29 15.73
C PHE A 100 -2.36 10.35 16.88
N GLU A 101 -1.43 9.54 17.40
CA GLU A 101 -1.67 8.70 18.58
C GLU A 101 -1.78 9.54 19.86
N ASP A 102 -0.96 10.59 19.99
CA ASP A 102 -0.94 11.48 21.15
C ASP A 102 -2.01 12.59 21.08
N LEU A 103 -2.62 12.81 19.92
CA LEU A 103 -3.53 13.92 19.68
C LEU A 103 -4.91 13.66 20.31
N ASP A 104 -5.40 14.62 21.11
CA ASP A 104 -6.78 14.63 21.58
C ASP A 104 -7.69 15.37 20.59
N PHE A 105 -8.42 14.61 19.78
CA PHE A 105 -9.35 15.14 18.77
C PHE A 105 -10.57 15.87 19.36
N THR A 106 -10.77 15.84 20.68
CA THR A 106 -11.91 16.54 21.32
C THR A 106 -11.62 18.01 21.61
N GLN A 107 -10.37 18.45 21.46
CA GLN A 107 -9.91 19.79 21.81
C GLN A 107 -9.26 20.50 20.62
N PRO A 108 -9.22 21.84 20.61
CA PRO A 108 -8.45 22.56 19.60
C PRO A 108 -6.97 22.18 19.70
N VAL A 109 -6.33 22.01 18.54
CA VAL A 109 -4.91 21.69 18.45
C VAL A 109 -4.10 22.90 18.93
N ASP A 110 -3.19 22.69 19.89
CA ASP A 110 -2.25 23.73 20.34
C ASP A 110 -1.06 23.84 19.38
N PRO A 111 -0.87 24.98 18.69
CA PRO A 111 0.28 25.24 17.82
C PRO A 111 1.63 25.01 18.51
N ASN A 112 1.73 25.29 19.81
CA ASN A 112 2.99 25.12 20.54
C ASN A 112 3.33 23.65 20.76
N TRP A 113 2.32 22.82 21.00
CA TRP A 113 2.49 21.37 21.11
C TRP A 113 2.92 20.75 19.77
N VAL A 114 2.31 21.19 18.65
CA VAL A 114 2.73 20.73 17.31
C VAL A 114 4.18 21.13 17.04
N ARG A 115 4.57 22.35 17.39
CA ARG A 115 5.97 22.82 17.27
C ARG A 115 6.94 21.99 18.08
N GLU A 116 6.61 21.68 19.34
CA GLU A 116 7.42 20.83 20.21
C GLU A 116 7.57 19.43 19.61
N LYS A 117 6.49 18.83 19.10
CA LYS A 117 6.53 17.53 18.44
C LYS A 117 7.40 17.54 17.19
N LEU A 118 7.31 18.59 16.37
CA LEU A 118 8.17 18.77 15.20
C LEU A 118 9.65 18.83 15.59
N GLU A 119 10.00 19.63 16.60
CA GLU A 119 11.38 19.76 17.08
C GLU A 119 11.93 18.44 17.65
N LEU A 120 11.12 17.72 18.43
CA LEU A 120 11.46 16.38 18.93
C LEU A 120 11.63 15.35 17.80
N GLY A 121 10.85 15.48 16.73
CA GLY A 121 10.95 14.66 15.52
C GLY A 121 12.09 15.05 14.58
N GLY A 122 12.80 16.15 14.85
CA GLY A 122 13.87 16.67 13.99
C GLY A 122 13.38 17.37 12.73
N PHE A 123 12.13 17.85 12.72
CA PHE A 123 11.52 18.59 11.61
C PHE A 123 11.54 20.10 11.89
N GLU A 124 11.55 20.87 10.81
CA GLU A 124 11.60 22.33 10.88
C GLU A 124 10.26 22.91 11.39
N SER A 125 10.34 23.89 12.30
CA SER A 125 9.17 24.54 12.91
C SER A 125 8.27 25.27 11.89
N GLN A 126 8.75 25.51 10.66
CA GLN A 126 7.97 26.08 9.56
C GLN A 126 6.79 25.18 9.12
N TRP A 127 6.84 23.88 9.46
CA TRP A 127 5.75 22.93 9.20
C TRP A 127 4.58 23.05 10.17
N GLU A 128 4.76 23.73 11.30
CA GLU A 128 3.73 23.88 12.33
C GLU A 128 2.41 24.45 11.78
N PRO A 129 2.37 25.61 11.08
CA PRO A 129 1.12 26.15 10.58
C PRO A 129 0.43 25.21 9.59
N VAL A 130 1.20 24.52 8.75
CA VAL A 130 0.67 23.55 7.78
C VAL A 130 0.05 22.35 8.46
N LEU A 131 0.70 21.80 9.48
CA LEU A 131 0.21 20.65 10.24
C LEU A 131 -0.98 21.01 11.11
N THR A 132 -0.93 22.15 11.82
CA THR A 132 -2.04 22.62 12.64
C THR A 132 -3.28 22.83 11.78
N GLU A 133 -3.16 23.55 10.66
CA GLU A 133 -4.27 23.76 9.71
C GLU A 133 -4.80 22.42 9.20
N TRP A 134 -3.90 21.54 8.75
CA TRP A 134 -4.28 20.25 8.20
C TRP A 134 -5.03 19.38 9.21
N ILE A 135 -4.55 19.29 10.45
CA ILE A 135 -5.22 18.50 11.51
C ILE A 135 -6.58 19.09 11.84
N THR A 136 -6.71 20.42 11.90
CA THR A 136 -8.00 21.08 12.21
C THR A 136 -9.01 21.02 11.07
N ALA A 137 -8.57 20.75 9.84
CA ALA A 137 -9.44 20.63 8.68
C ALA A 137 -10.06 19.23 8.51
N VAL A 138 -9.64 18.24 9.32
CA VAL A 138 -10.14 16.85 9.31
C VAL A 138 -11.40 16.70 10.14
#